data_AF-A0A7K7J0M5-F1
#
_entry.id   AF-A0A7K7J0M5-F1
#
_cell.length_a   1.000
_cell.length_b   1.000
_cell.length_c   1.000
_cell.angle_alpha   90.00
_cell.angle_beta   90.00
_cell.angle_gamma   90.00
#
_symmetry.space_group_name_H-M   'P 1'
#
loop_
_entity.id
_entity.type
_entity.pdbx_description
1 polymer ?
#
loop_
_entity_poly.entity_id
_entity_poly.type
_entity_poly.pdbx_seq_one_letter_code
_entity_poly.pdbx_strand_id
1 'polypeptide(L)'
;LRGCPRAAAAPCRRLGGAAGAVPSAVPSAVPSAVPSAPRPFNQVPGEWRAGWLNLYRFWREGGLSNLHLSMASKFRRFGPIYREKLGAYESVNIVSPADAAALFQAEGALPERFRVPPWVAYRDFRNKPYGVLLKTGEAWRSDRLLLNKEVLDPAAVPGFVPLLSAVGEDFVRRARAQARHSGCWSGDFSQELFRFALESVCHVLYGERLGLLQDFVQPEAQRFIEAVSRMFHTTAPMLYLPPALLRHLRSHTWRQHVQAWDAIFYQADKCIQNVYRDLRLRRKSRQEHVGILGNLILRDKLPLDDIRASVTEMMAGGVDT
;
A
#
# COMPACT_ATOMS: atom_id res chain seq x y z
N LEU A 1 38.58 14.08 37.62
CA LEU A 1 38.44 15.53 37.91
C LEU A 1 37.43 16.11 36.93
N ARG A 2 36.31 16.65 37.48
CA ARG A 2 35.10 17.24 36.83
C ARG A 2 34.29 16.25 35.96
N GLY A 3 33.08 15.78 36.26
CA GLY A 3 32.05 16.15 37.23
C GLY A 3 30.68 16.15 36.52
N CYS A 4 30.07 14.98 36.27
CA CYS A 4 28.70 14.88 35.74
C CYS A 4 27.68 14.99 36.89
N PRO A 5 26.62 15.81 36.78
CA PRO A 5 25.58 15.86 37.79
C PRO A 5 24.64 14.65 37.68
N ARG A 6 24.41 13.98 38.82
CA ARG A 6 23.39 12.95 39.01
C ARG A 6 22.01 13.58 38.89
N ALA A 7 21.16 13.05 38.00
CA ALA A 7 19.74 13.37 37.99
C ALA A 7 19.07 12.77 39.23
N ALA A 8 18.58 13.64 40.11
CA ALA A 8 17.79 13.26 41.27
C ALA A 8 16.36 12.91 40.84
N ALA A 9 15.84 11.79 41.33
CA ALA A 9 14.43 11.43 41.22
C ALA A 9 13.58 12.42 42.01
N ALA A 10 12.63 13.09 41.35
CA ALA A 10 11.67 13.97 42.00
C ALA A 10 10.43 13.16 42.44
N PRO A 11 9.87 13.40 43.65
CA PRO A 11 8.69 12.71 44.13
C PRO A 11 7.41 13.23 43.46
N CYS A 12 6.51 12.30 43.15
CA CYS A 12 5.20 12.55 42.55
C CYS A 12 4.31 13.33 43.53
N ARG A 13 4.12 14.64 43.31
CA ARG A 13 3.13 15.45 44.03
C ARG A 13 1.76 15.24 43.39
N ARG A 14 0.85 14.63 44.16
CA ARG A 14 -0.60 14.67 43.89
C ARG A 14 -1.08 16.12 43.97
N LEU A 15 -1.51 16.68 42.85
CA LEU A 15 -2.32 17.90 42.81
C LEU A 15 -3.77 17.47 42.62
N GLY A 16 -4.54 17.55 43.71
CA GLY A 16 -6.00 17.57 43.64
C GLY A 16 -6.44 18.90 43.02
N GLY A 17 -7.16 18.82 41.92
CA GLY A 17 -7.75 19.96 41.21
C GLY A 17 -9.17 19.60 40.82
N ALA A 18 -10.11 20.43 41.25
CA ALA A 18 -11.55 20.26 41.16
C ALA A 18 -12.06 20.07 39.73
N ALA A 19 -13.13 19.28 39.61
CA ALA A 19 -13.89 19.05 38.39
C ALA A 19 -14.49 20.36 37.85
N GLY A 20 -13.87 20.92 36.81
CA GLY A 20 -14.47 21.94 35.96
C GLY A 20 -15.20 21.26 34.81
N ALA A 21 -16.53 21.34 34.80
CA ALA A 21 -17.37 20.87 33.71
C ALA A 21 -17.03 21.63 32.41
N VAL A 22 -16.68 20.89 31.36
CA VAL A 22 -16.57 21.40 29.99
C VAL A 22 -17.99 21.57 29.45
N PRO A 23 -18.42 22.76 28.99
CA PRO A 23 -19.72 22.88 28.35
C PRO A 23 -19.67 22.20 26.99
N SER A 24 -20.30 21.03 26.91
CA SER A 24 -20.70 20.38 25.67
C SER A 24 -21.86 21.17 25.07
N ALA A 25 -21.56 22.17 24.24
CA ALA A 25 -22.52 22.83 23.38
C ALA A 25 -22.16 22.55 21.92
N VAL A 26 -22.68 21.43 21.40
CA VAL A 26 -22.81 21.25 19.96
C VAL A 26 -23.83 22.29 19.49
N PRO A 27 -23.53 23.18 18.53
CA PRO A 27 -24.54 24.05 17.98
C PRO A 27 -25.57 23.15 17.28
N SER A 28 -26.79 23.16 17.78
CA SER A 28 -27.96 22.59 17.11
C SER A 28 -28.08 23.22 15.72
N ALA A 29 -27.60 22.52 14.69
CA ALA A 29 -27.84 22.89 13.32
C ALA A 29 -29.35 22.84 13.07
N VAL A 30 -29.92 23.99 12.72
CA VAL A 30 -31.28 24.13 12.20
C VAL A 30 -31.50 23.07 11.10
N PRO A 31 -32.63 22.33 11.07
CA PRO A 31 -32.88 21.38 10.01
C PRO A 31 -33.02 22.17 8.70
N SER A 32 -31.96 22.19 7.90
CA SER A 32 -32.05 22.67 6.52
C SER A 32 -33.05 21.76 5.80
N ALA A 33 -34.14 22.36 5.30
CA ALA A 33 -35.18 21.69 4.53
C ALA A 33 -34.54 20.67 3.57
N VAL A 34 -34.89 19.39 3.75
CA VAL A 34 -34.49 18.32 2.83
C VAL A 34 -35.09 18.70 1.47
N PRO A 35 -34.27 18.94 0.42
CA PRO A 35 -34.79 19.24 -0.90
C PRO A 35 -35.70 18.09 -1.35
N SER A 36 -36.91 18.41 -1.81
CA SER A 36 -37.89 17.41 -2.26
C SER A 36 -37.48 16.65 -3.53
N ALA A 37 -36.35 17.03 -4.14
CA ALA A 37 -35.76 16.37 -5.30
C ALA A 37 -34.22 16.37 -5.24
N PRO A 38 -33.54 15.34 -5.78
CA PRO A 38 -32.08 15.28 -5.83
C PRO A 38 -31.54 16.44 -6.69
N ARG A 39 -30.49 17.11 -6.19
CA ARG A 39 -29.82 18.19 -6.92
C ARG A 39 -28.93 17.61 -8.05
N PRO A 40 -28.75 18.34 -9.16
CA PRO A 40 -27.89 17.89 -10.25
C PRO A 40 -26.40 17.88 -9.89
N PHE A 41 -25.62 17.01 -10.55
CA PHE A 41 -24.19 16.78 -10.27
C PHE A 41 -23.30 18.03 -10.41
N ASN A 42 -23.69 18.98 -11.25
CA ASN A 42 -22.97 20.25 -11.42
C ASN A 42 -23.14 21.22 -10.24
N GLN A 43 -24.08 20.97 -9.33
CA GLN A 43 -24.28 21.73 -8.09
C GLN A 43 -23.48 21.20 -6.91
N VAL A 44 -22.73 20.09 -7.07
CA VAL A 44 -21.80 19.65 -6.03
C VAL A 44 -20.69 20.71 -5.88
N PRO A 45 -20.47 21.25 -4.67
CA PRO A 45 -19.49 22.30 -4.44
C PRO A 45 -18.07 21.76 -4.68
N GLY A 46 -17.13 22.63 -5.03
CA GLY A 46 -15.71 22.29 -5.14
C GLY A 46 -15.03 22.81 -6.39
N GLU A 47 -13.80 22.35 -6.60
CA GLU A 47 -12.89 22.85 -7.64
C GLU A 47 -12.73 21.82 -8.75
N TRP A 48 -13.63 21.84 -9.72
CA TRP A 48 -13.63 20.85 -10.82
C TRP A 48 -13.56 21.45 -12.23
N ARG A 49 -13.79 22.75 -12.37
CA ARG A 49 -13.81 23.43 -13.68
C ARG A 49 -12.43 23.63 -14.30
N ALA A 50 -11.38 23.74 -13.48
CA ALA A 50 -10.02 24.09 -13.91
C ALA A 50 -8.99 23.01 -13.56
N GLY A 51 -9.24 21.76 -14.01
CA GLY A 51 -8.49 20.58 -13.57
C GLY A 51 -6.95 20.68 -13.66
N TRP A 52 -6.42 21.24 -14.75
CA TRP A 52 -4.96 21.41 -14.92
C TRP A 52 -4.37 22.49 -14.00
N LEU A 53 -5.10 23.58 -13.77
CA LEU A 53 -4.69 24.63 -12.82
C LEU A 53 -4.71 24.09 -11.38
N ASN A 54 -5.73 23.31 -11.04
CA ASN A 54 -5.83 22.65 -9.75
C ASN A 54 -4.67 21.66 -9.53
N LEU A 55 -4.31 20.88 -10.56
CA LEU A 55 -3.17 19.96 -10.48
C LEU A 55 -1.85 20.72 -10.26
N TYR A 56 -1.65 21.85 -10.96
CA TYR A 56 -0.49 22.70 -10.74
C TYR A 56 -0.42 23.25 -9.30
N ARG A 57 -1.56 23.74 -8.76
CA ARG A 57 -1.64 24.19 -7.36
C ARG A 57 -1.37 23.06 -6.38
N PHE A 58 -1.96 21.89 -6.61
CA PHE A 58 -1.76 20.69 -5.82
C PHE A 58 -0.27 20.33 -5.70
N TRP A 59 0.48 20.35 -6.80
CA TRP A 59 1.93 20.12 -6.76
C TRP A 59 2.69 21.22 -6.01
N ARG A 60 2.31 22.48 -6.18
CA ARG A 60 2.93 23.60 -5.42
C ARG A 60 2.68 23.52 -3.92
N GLU A 61 1.55 22.96 -3.52
CA GLU A 61 1.16 22.79 -2.12
C GLU A 61 1.75 21.51 -1.47
N GLY A 62 2.69 20.84 -2.15
CA GLY A 62 3.37 19.64 -1.64
C GLY A 62 2.78 18.31 -2.15
N GLY A 63 1.84 18.36 -3.08
CA GLY A 63 1.33 17.18 -3.79
C GLY A 63 0.80 16.10 -2.85
N LEU A 64 1.18 14.84 -3.11
CA LEU A 64 0.69 13.70 -2.34
C LEU A 64 1.14 13.72 -0.88
N SER A 65 2.30 14.30 -0.56
CA SER A 65 2.79 14.43 0.81
C SER A 65 1.85 15.25 1.69
N ASN A 66 1.17 16.25 1.12
CA ASN A 66 0.22 17.12 1.82
C ASN A 66 -1.24 16.86 1.45
N LEU A 67 -1.55 15.78 0.71
CA LEU A 67 -2.90 15.47 0.24
C LEU A 67 -3.91 15.44 1.39
N HIS A 68 -3.58 14.78 2.50
CA HIS A 68 -4.45 14.67 3.66
C HIS A 68 -4.81 16.04 4.28
N LEU A 69 -3.85 16.97 4.36
CA LEU A 69 -4.09 18.35 4.82
C LEU A 69 -4.96 19.13 3.83
N SER A 70 -4.69 18.97 2.53
CA SER A 70 -5.49 19.58 1.47
C SER A 70 -6.95 19.10 1.52
N MET A 71 -7.17 17.79 1.69
CA MET A 71 -8.50 17.19 1.85
C MET A 71 -9.22 17.74 3.08
N ALA A 72 -8.57 17.79 4.25
CA ALA A 72 -9.16 18.35 5.46
C ALA A 72 -9.54 19.83 5.28
N SER A 73 -8.69 20.61 4.61
CA SER A 73 -8.99 22.01 4.27
C SER A 73 -10.20 22.13 3.34
N LYS A 74 -10.30 21.28 2.32
CA LYS A 74 -11.42 21.26 1.36
C LYS A 74 -12.74 20.86 2.02
N PHE A 75 -12.76 19.87 2.91
CA PHE A 75 -13.96 19.53 3.68
C PHE A 75 -14.41 20.68 4.59
N ARG A 76 -13.48 21.41 5.22
CA ARG A 76 -13.83 22.63 5.99
C ARG A 76 -14.41 23.73 5.10
N ARG A 77 -13.95 23.85 3.86
CA ARG A 77 -14.35 24.91 2.92
C ARG A 77 -15.66 24.60 2.19
N PHE A 78 -15.83 23.39 1.70
CA PHE A 78 -16.94 23.00 0.81
C PHE A 78 -18.05 22.21 1.53
N GLY A 79 -17.81 21.78 2.78
CA GLY A 79 -18.74 20.97 3.55
C GLY A 79 -18.47 19.46 3.41
N PRO A 80 -19.42 18.61 3.81
CA PRO A 80 -19.21 17.16 3.96
C PRO A 80 -19.05 16.39 2.64
N ILE A 81 -19.37 17.02 1.52
CA ILE A 81 -19.23 16.48 0.16
C ILE A 81 -18.66 17.56 -0.76
N TYR A 82 -17.65 17.23 -1.55
CA TYR A 82 -17.14 18.13 -2.59
C TYR A 82 -16.63 17.38 -3.81
N ARG A 83 -16.65 18.07 -4.95
CA ARG A 83 -16.14 17.58 -6.23
C ARG A 83 -14.81 18.25 -6.56
N GLU A 84 -13.84 17.47 -6.98
CA GLU A 84 -12.52 17.96 -7.37
C GLU A 84 -12.08 17.35 -8.70
N LYS A 85 -11.39 18.15 -9.50
CA LYS A 85 -10.67 17.67 -10.68
C LYS A 85 -9.19 18.02 -10.60
N LEU A 86 -8.34 17.01 -10.68
CA LEU A 86 -6.87 17.10 -10.72
C LEU A 86 -6.38 16.55 -12.06
N GLY A 87 -6.02 17.45 -12.97
CA GLY A 87 -5.63 17.11 -14.33
C GLY A 87 -6.78 16.45 -15.08
N ALA A 88 -6.57 15.20 -15.48
CA ALA A 88 -7.58 14.39 -16.15
C ALA A 88 -8.50 13.64 -15.16
N TYR A 89 -8.12 13.54 -13.88
CA TYR A 89 -8.86 12.78 -12.89
C TYR A 89 -9.88 13.64 -12.16
N GLU A 90 -11.08 13.11 -11.99
CA GLU A 90 -12.21 13.78 -11.34
C GLU A 90 -12.81 12.87 -10.28
N SER A 91 -13.06 13.41 -9.09
CA SER A 91 -13.62 12.67 -7.96
C SER A 91 -14.67 13.47 -7.21
N VAL A 92 -15.59 12.74 -6.58
CA VAL A 92 -16.42 13.25 -5.48
C VAL A 92 -15.85 12.68 -4.18
N ASN A 93 -15.62 13.55 -3.22
CA ASN A 93 -15.03 13.23 -1.93
C ASN A 93 -16.09 13.42 -0.85
N ILE A 94 -16.26 12.41 -0.01
CA ILE A 94 -17.21 12.35 1.10
C ILE A 94 -16.44 12.14 2.41
N VAL A 95 -16.98 12.64 3.53
CA VAL A 95 -16.37 12.45 4.87
C VAL A 95 -17.33 11.83 5.88
N SER A 96 -18.64 11.88 5.63
CA SER A 96 -19.64 11.34 6.54
C SER A 96 -19.65 9.81 6.52
N PRO A 97 -19.64 9.13 7.68
CA PRO A 97 -19.83 7.68 7.75
C PRO A 97 -21.17 7.21 7.14
N ALA A 98 -22.22 8.04 7.21
CA ALA A 98 -23.51 7.70 6.63
C ALA A 98 -23.46 7.69 5.09
N ASP A 99 -22.75 8.64 4.49
CA ASP A 99 -22.58 8.69 3.03
C ASP A 99 -21.71 7.52 2.55
N ALA A 100 -20.67 7.17 3.32
CA ALA A 100 -19.85 5.99 3.04
C ALA A 100 -20.68 4.70 3.12
N ALA A 101 -21.52 4.55 4.15
CA ALA A 101 -22.42 3.41 4.27
C ALA A 101 -23.40 3.33 3.09
N ALA A 102 -24.00 4.45 2.69
CA ALA A 102 -24.89 4.51 1.52
C ALA A 102 -24.16 4.12 0.22
N LEU A 103 -22.92 4.58 0.04
CA LEU A 103 -22.08 4.21 -1.11
C LEU A 103 -21.84 2.69 -1.16
N PHE A 104 -21.42 2.08 -0.04
CA PHE A 104 -21.15 0.64 0.01
C PHE A 104 -22.42 -0.21 -0.04
N GLN A 105 -23.57 0.30 0.41
CA GLN A 105 -24.86 -0.38 0.25
C GLN A 105 -25.33 -0.39 -1.21
N ALA A 106 -24.97 0.64 -1.99
CA ALA A 106 -25.27 0.73 -3.41
C ALA A 106 -24.19 0.06 -4.29
N GLU A 107 -23.18 -0.58 -3.70
CA GLU A 107 -22.09 -1.23 -4.44
C GLU A 107 -22.62 -2.43 -5.25
N GLY A 108 -22.18 -2.53 -6.51
CA GLY A 108 -22.49 -3.66 -7.38
C GLY A 108 -21.63 -4.90 -7.09
N ALA A 109 -21.94 -6.03 -7.75
CA ALA A 109 -21.20 -7.29 -7.57
C ALA A 109 -19.74 -7.25 -8.08
N LEU A 110 -19.38 -6.24 -8.88
CA LEU A 110 -18.10 -6.06 -9.56
C LEU A 110 -17.57 -4.64 -9.30
N PRO A 111 -17.16 -4.31 -8.05
CA PRO A 111 -16.71 -2.97 -7.71
C PRO A 111 -15.41 -2.59 -8.44
N GLU A 112 -15.30 -1.31 -8.78
CA GLU A 112 -14.10 -0.74 -9.37
C GLU A 112 -13.60 0.42 -8.52
N ARG A 113 -12.28 0.48 -8.35
CA ARG A 113 -11.59 1.57 -7.66
C ARG A 113 -10.80 2.40 -8.66
N PHE A 114 -10.25 3.53 -8.19
CA PHE A 114 -9.28 4.28 -8.97
C PHE A 114 -8.09 3.39 -9.38
N ARG A 115 -7.97 3.13 -10.69
CA ARG A 115 -6.85 2.37 -11.26
C ARG A 115 -5.62 3.26 -11.26
N VAL A 116 -4.47 2.71 -10.85
CA VAL A 116 -3.18 3.43 -10.86
C VAL A 116 -2.69 3.54 -12.30
N PRO A 117 -2.86 4.68 -13.01
CA PRO A 117 -2.68 4.73 -14.46
C PRO A 117 -1.26 4.38 -14.94
N PRO A 118 -0.17 4.78 -14.22
CA PRO A 118 1.19 4.39 -14.59
C PRO A 118 1.41 2.87 -14.57
N TRP A 119 0.76 2.15 -13.66
CA TRP A 119 0.93 0.71 -13.52
C TRP A 119 0.26 -0.01 -14.69
N VAL A 120 -0.98 0.37 -15.01
CA VAL A 120 -1.70 -0.12 -16.20
C VAL A 120 -0.87 0.14 -17.47
N ALA A 121 -0.38 1.36 -17.63
CA ALA A 121 0.42 1.73 -18.79
C ALA A 121 1.73 0.91 -18.91
N TYR A 122 2.38 0.58 -17.79
CA TYR A 122 3.54 -0.31 -17.82
C TYR A 122 3.16 -1.70 -18.31
N ARG A 123 2.06 -2.25 -17.78
CA ARG A 123 1.61 -3.61 -18.13
C ARG A 123 1.32 -3.69 -19.63
N ASP A 124 0.62 -2.70 -20.18
CA ASP A 124 0.34 -2.61 -21.62
C ASP A 124 1.62 -2.46 -22.44
N PHE A 125 2.53 -1.59 -21.99
CA PHE A 125 3.79 -1.33 -22.68
C PHE A 125 4.72 -2.55 -22.74
N ARG A 126 4.73 -3.37 -21.69
CA ARG A 126 5.56 -4.60 -21.59
C ARG A 126 4.81 -5.88 -21.92
N ASN A 127 3.54 -5.79 -22.32
CA ASN A 127 2.65 -6.94 -22.52
C ASN A 127 2.66 -7.90 -21.31
N LYS A 128 2.55 -7.35 -20.11
CA LYS A 128 2.50 -8.10 -18.85
C LYS A 128 1.03 -8.30 -18.41
N PRO A 129 0.67 -9.47 -17.88
CA PRO A 129 -0.67 -9.72 -17.35
C PRO A 129 -1.01 -8.78 -16.19
N TYR A 130 -2.30 -8.51 -16.01
CA TYR A 130 -2.83 -7.77 -14.87
C TYR A 130 -3.10 -8.73 -13.72
N GLY A 131 -2.72 -8.37 -12.50
CA GLY A 131 -3.17 -9.09 -11.32
C GLY A 131 -4.51 -8.55 -10.82
N VAL A 132 -4.95 -9.09 -9.67
CA VAL A 132 -6.22 -8.74 -9.03
C VAL A 132 -6.37 -7.24 -8.69
N LEU A 133 -5.29 -6.46 -8.58
CA LEU A 133 -5.38 -5.02 -8.34
C LEU A 133 -5.81 -4.25 -9.59
N LEU A 134 -5.35 -4.69 -10.76
CA LEU A 134 -5.52 -3.96 -12.03
C LEU A 134 -6.62 -4.53 -12.93
N LYS A 135 -7.10 -5.74 -12.66
CA LYS A 135 -8.27 -6.36 -13.31
C LYS A 135 -9.57 -5.67 -12.90
N THR A 136 -10.59 -5.78 -13.75
CA THR A 136 -11.98 -5.35 -13.50
C THR A 136 -12.98 -6.41 -13.94
N GLY A 137 -14.26 -6.21 -13.62
CA GLY A 137 -15.35 -7.10 -14.05
C GLY A 137 -15.17 -8.55 -13.60
N GLU A 138 -15.64 -9.49 -14.42
CA GLU A 138 -15.61 -10.93 -14.11
C GLU A 138 -14.19 -11.49 -13.98
N ALA A 139 -13.23 -10.96 -14.74
CA ALA A 139 -11.82 -11.37 -14.62
C ALA A 139 -11.27 -11.05 -13.22
N TRP A 140 -11.61 -9.89 -12.67
CA TRP A 140 -11.28 -9.55 -11.28
C TRP A 140 -11.98 -10.48 -10.30
N ARG A 141 -13.28 -10.73 -10.48
CA ARG A 141 -14.08 -11.55 -9.55
C ARG A 141 -13.54 -12.97 -9.46
N SER A 142 -13.21 -13.57 -10.60
CA SER A 142 -12.63 -14.92 -10.68
C SER A 142 -11.34 -15.03 -9.87
N ASP A 143 -10.36 -14.18 -10.17
CA ASP A 143 -9.07 -14.15 -9.45
C ASP A 143 -9.27 -13.89 -7.96
N ARG A 144 -10.12 -12.90 -7.62
CA ARG A 144 -10.36 -12.49 -6.23
C ARG A 144 -10.94 -13.62 -5.40
N LEU A 145 -11.95 -14.33 -5.90
CA LEU A 145 -12.58 -15.43 -5.16
C LEU A 145 -11.63 -16.60 -4.90
N LEU A 146 -10.68 -16.83 -5.80
CA LEU A 146 -9.68 -17.88 -5.61
C LEU A 146 -8.56 -17.46 -4.67
N LEU A 147 -8.03 -16.24 -4.83
CA LEU A 147 -7.02 -15.68 -3.93
C LEU A 147 -7.55 -15.56 -2.49
N ASN A 148 -8.83 -15.20 -2.30
CA ASN A 148 -9.43 -15.13 -0.96
C ASN A 148 -9.29 -16.45 -0.18
N LYS A 149 -9.37 -17.60 -0.86
CA LYS A 149 -9.24 -18.93 -0.21
C LYS A 149 -7.82 -19.22 0.29
N GLU A 150 -6.82 -18.61 -0.34
CA GLU A 150 -5.43 -18.78 0.07
C GLU A 150 -4.98 -17.71 1.05
N VAL A 151 -5.55 -16.50 0.98
CA VAL A 151 -4.99 -15.31 1.66
C VAL A 151 -5.87 -14.82 2.80
N LEU A 152 -7.20 -14.89 2.65
CA LEU A 152 -8.17 -14.29 3.58
C LEU A 152 -8.96 -15.33 4.37
N ASP A 153 -8.96 -16.59 3.95
CA ASP A 153 -9.62 -17.67 4.68
C ASP A 153 -8.93 -17.86 6.04
N PRO A 154 -9.68 -17.81 7.17
CA PRO A 154 -9.12 -18.08 8.49
C PRO A 154 -8.38 -19.42 8.59
N ALA A 155 -8.74 -20.41 7.77
CA ALA A 155 -8.05 -21.69 7.71
C ALA A 155 -6.63 -21.61 7.12
N ALA A 156 -6.33 -20.58 6.32
CA ALA A 156 -5.00 -20.36 5.75
C ALA A 156 -4.04 -19.67 6.76
N VAL A 157 -4.58 -18.86 7.67
CA VAL A 157 -3.81 -18.02 8.62
C VAL A 157 -2.81 -18.82 9.47
N PRO A 158 -3.12 -20.01 10.02
CA PRO A 158 -2.15 -20.81 10.78
C PRO A 158 -0.89 -21.17 9.98
N GLY A 159 -1.00 -21.31 8.65
CA GLY A 159 0.15 -21.59 7.78
C GLY A 159 1.13 -20.42 7.66
N PHE A 160 0.70 -19.19 7.90
CA PHE A 160 1.53 -18.00 7.81
C PHE A 160 2.32 -17.71 9.09
N VAL A 161 1.81 -18.14 10.24
CA VAL A 161 2.40 -17.84 11.56
C VAL A 161 3.87 -18.30 11.63
N PRO A 162 4.26 -19.53 11.24
CA PRO A 162 5.66 -19.94 11.29
C PRO A 162 6.54 -19.11 10.35
N LEU A 163 6.03 -18.75 9.17
CA LEU A 163 6.76 -17.97 8.18
C LEU A 163 7.05 -16.54 8.67
N LEU A 164 6.05 -15.90 9.26
CA LEU A 164 6.16 -14.55 9.82
C LEU A 164 6.97 -14.54 11.11
N SER A 165 6.79 -15.54 11.98
CA SER A 165 7.56 -15.67 13.24
C SER A 165 9.06 -15.76 12.97
N ALA A 166 9.47 -16.56 11.98
CA ALA A 166 10.88 -16.68 11.61
C ALA A 166 11.49 -15.33 11.16
N VAL A 167 10.75 -14.52 10.41
CA VAL A 167 11.21 -13.19 9.99
C VAL A 167 11.24 -12.22 11.18
N GLY A 168 10.26 -12.29 12.07
CA GLY A 168 10.21 -11.51 13.31
C GLY A 168 11.38 -11.80 14.24
N GLU A 169 11.72 -13.07 14.43
CA GLU A 169 12.87 -13.49 15.24
C GLU A 169 14.20 -12.98 14.68
N ASP A 170 14.36 -13.01 13.36
CA ASP A 170 15.54 -12.47 12.68
C ASP A 170 15.65 -10.96 12.85
N PHE A 171 14.53 -10.24 12.75
CA PHE A 171 14.49 -8.81 13.00
C PHE A 171 14.86 -8.46 14.45
N VAL A 172 14.33 -9.20 15.43
CA VAL A 172 14.72 -9.03 16.86
C VAL A 172 16.19 -9.32 17.07
N ARG A 173 16.75 -10.36 16.42
CA ARG A 173 18.17 -10.69 16.51
C ARG A 173 19.04 -9.55 15.97
N ARG A 174 18.66 -8.98 14.82
CA ARG A 174 19.32 -7.83 14.21
C ARG A 174 19.26 -6.59 15.11
N ALA A 175 18.08 -6.26 15.63
CA ALA A 175 17.91 -5.12 16.54
C ALA A 175 18.76 -5.26 17.81
N ARG A 176 18.80 -6.46 18.40
CA ARG A 176 19.68 -6.76 19.54
C ARG A 176 21.15 -6.60 19.20
N ALA A 177 21.58 -7.07 18.01
CA ALA A 177 22.96 -6.95 17.56
C ALA A 177 23.38 -5.48 17.44
N GLN A 178 22.53 -4.63 16.85
CA GLN A 178 22.80 -3.21 16.70
C GLN A 178 22.85 -2.45 18.04
N ALA A 179 22.07 -2.89 19.03
CA ALA A 179 22.07 -2.31 20.37
C ALA A 179 23.24 -2.77 21.27
N ARG A 180 24.08 -3.74 20.85
CA ARG A 180 25.11 -4.36 21.71
C ARG A 180 26.12 -3.38 22.28
N HIS A 181 26.49 -2.34 21.52
CA HIS A 181 27.57 -1.44 21.93
C HIS A 181 27.10 -0.24 22.76
N SER A 182 25.89 0.26 22.50
CA SER A 182 25.35 1.49 23.10
C SER A 182 24.22 1.24 24.10
N GLY A 183 23.74 0.00 24.24
CA GLY A 183 22.54 -0.33 25.02
C GLY A 183 21.22 0.17 24.41
N CYS A 184 21.30 0.90 23.30
CA CYS A 184 20.17 1.47 22.56
C CYS A 184 20.54 1.55 21.08
N TRP A 185 19.63 1.17 20.19
CA TRP A 185 19.78 1.41 18.75
C TRP A 185 19.23 2.80 18.41
N SER A 186 20.13 3.74 18.16
CA SER A 186 19.79 5.08 17.65
C SER A 186 19.99 5.12 16.13
N GLY A 187 18.93 5.36 15.35
CA GLY A 187 18.99 5.46 13.89
C GLY A 187 17.62 5.52 13.22
N ASP A 188 17.57 5.78 11.91
CA ASP A 188 16.35 5.68 11.12
C ASP A 188 15.97 4.21 10.92
N PHE A 189 14.83 3.81 11.49
CA PHE A 189 14.28 2.47 11.39
C PHE A 189 13.50 2.23 10.10
N SER A 190 13.19 3.27 9.32
CA SER A 190 12.28 3.18 8.17
C SER A 190 12.78 2.17 7.13
N GLN A 191 14.08 2.19 6.82
CA GLN A 191 14.68 1.23 5.88
C GLN A 191 14.68 -0.20 6.42
N GLU A 192 14.81 -0.36 7.73
CA GLU A 192 14.85 -1.67 8.38
C GLU A 192 13.45 -2.28 8.49
N LEU A 193 12.43 -1.44 8.74
CA LEU A 193 11.02 -1.83 8.66
C LEU A 193 10.61 -2.16 7.22
N PHE A 194 11.09 -1.41 6.23
CA PHE A 194 10.86 -1.74 4.82
C PHE A 194 11.44 -3.12 4.45
N ARG A 195 12.68 -3.42 4.88
CA ARG A 195 13.30 -4.74 4.67
C ARG A 195 12.54 -5.84 5.40
N PHE A 196 12.07 -5.58 6.62
CA PHE A 196 11.25 -6.50 7.40
C PHE A 196 9.92 -6.81 6.72
N ALA A 197 9.20 -5.78 6.25
CA ALA A 197 7.94 -5.94 5.52
C ALA A 197 8.15 -6.72 4.21
N LEU A 198 9.18 -6.36 3.44
CA LEU A 198 9.51 -7.03 2.19
C LEU A 198 9.91 -8.49 2.39
N GLU A 199 10.73 -8.82 3.40
CA GLU A 199 11.07 -10.20 3.74
C GLU A 199 9.83 -10.98 4.18
N SER A 200 8.98 -10.37 5.00
CA SER A 200 7.75 -10.99 5.53
C SER A 200 6.77 -11.34 4.41
N VAL A 201 6.45 -10.38 3.54
CA VAL A 201 5.50 -10.61 2.44
C VAL A 201 6.07 -11.58 1.42
N CYS A 202 7.37 -11.51 1.09
CA CYS A 202 8.00 -12.45 0.17
C CYS A 202 8.04 -13.87 0.75
N HIS A 203 8.27 -14.02 2.05
CA HIS A 203 8.28 -15.33 2.69
C HIS A 203 6.89 -15.97 2.69
N VAL A 204 5.84 -15.19 2.97
CA VAL A 204 4.44 -15.70 2.90
C VAL A 204 4.01 -16.01 1.47
N LEU A 205 4.38 -15.18 0.50
CA LEU A 205 4.01 -15.36 -0.90
C LEU A 205 4.76 -16.52 -1.57
N TYR A 206 6.08 -16.54 -1.44
CA TYR A 206 6.95 -17.47 -2.16
C TYR A 206 7.40 -18.67 -1.32
N GLY A 207 7.29 -18.62 0.02
CA GLY A 207 7.86 -19.67 0.88
C GLY A 207 9.39 -19.72 0.83
N GLU A 208 10.03 -18.60 0.47
CA GLU A 208 11.48 -18.43 0.37
C GLU A 208 11.97 -17.23 1.19
N ARG A 209 13.17 -17.37 1.77
CA ARG A 209 13.87 -16.30 2.48
C ARG A 209 14.75 -15.55 1.50
N LEU A 210 14.55 -14.23 1.36
CA LEU A 210 15.38 -13.38 0.49
C LEU A 210 16.65 -12.91 1.20
N GLY A 211 16.71 -13.03 2.53
CA GLY A 211 17.88 -12.67 3.32
C GLY A 211 18.04 -11.16 3.53
N LEU A 212 16.95 -10.38 3.46
CA LEU A 212 17.00 -8.92 3.53
C LEU A 212 17.38 -8.37 4.91
N LEU A 213 17.30 -9.22 5.95
CA LEU A 213 17.63 -8.86 7.33
C LEU A 213 19.05 -9.25 7.75
N GLN A 214 19.83 -9.86 6.85
CA GLN A 214 21.21 -10.23 7.12
C GLN A 214 22.14 -9.00 7.10
N ASP A 215 23.31 -9.10 7.74
CA ASP A 215 24.30 -8.02 7.73
C ASP A 215 24.84 -7.78 6.31
N PHE A 216 25.01 -8.86 5.56
CA PHE A 216 25.33 -8.81 4.14
C PHE A 216 24.08 -9.11 3.31
N VAL A 217 23.52 -8.07 2.67
CA VAL A 217 22.44 -8.23 1.71
C VAL A 217 23.04 -8.47 0.33
N GLN A 218 22.62 -9.56 -0.32
CA GLN A 218 23.08 -9.89 -1.67
C GLN A 218 22.79 -8.73 -2.66
N PRO A 219 23.69 -8.42 -3.61
CA PRO A 219 23.49 -7.31 -4.56
C PRO A 219 22.17 -7.40 -5.33
N GLU A 220 21.71 -8.61 -5.62
CA GLU A 220 20.43 -8.84 -6.29
C GLU A 220 19.23 -8.42 -5.44
N ALA A 221 19.21 -8.82 -4.16
CA ALA A 221 18.20 -8.45 -3.20
C ALA A 221 18.18 -6.93 -2.94
N GLN A 222 19.36 -6.29 -2.91
CA GLN A 222 19.49 -4.84 -2.79
C GLN A 222 18.88 -4.12 -4.01
N ARG A 223 19.14 -4.60 -5.23
CA ARG A 223 18.50 -4.07 -6.45
C ARG A 223 16.98 -4.20 -6.41
N PHE A 224 16.46 -5.28 -5.83
CA PHE A 224 15.03 -5.48 -5.69
C PHE A 224 14.40 -4.47 -4.70
N ILE A 225 15.02 -4.26 -3.54
CA ILE A 225 14.62 -3.21 -2.58
C ILE A 225 14.56 -1.84 -3.26
N GLU A 226 15.63 -1.47 -3.97
CA GLU A 226 15.72 -0.19 -4.68
C GLU A 226 14.67 -0.07 -5.79
N ALA A 227 14.37 -1.16 -6.48
CA ALA A 227 13.34 -1.19 -7.52
C ALA A 227 11.94 -0.96 -6.94
N VAL A 228 11.57 -1.62 -5.84
CA VAL A 228 10.27 -1.41 -5.17
C VAL A 228 10.15 0.03 -4.68
N SER A 229 11.18 0.55 -4.01
CA SER A 229 11.19 1.95 -3.56
C SER A 229 11.06 2.93 -4.75
N ARG A 230 11.85 2.74 -5.82
CA ARG A 230 11.79 3.59 -7.02
C ARG A 230 10.43 3.51 -7.71
N MET A 231 9.78 2.36 -7.72
CA MET A 231 8.44 2.18 -8.29
C MET A 231 7.42 3.08 -7.59
N PHE A 232 7.40 3.13 -6.26
CA PHE A 232 6.50 4.01 -5.51
C PHE A 232 6.82 5.50 -5.73
N HIS A 233 8.10 5.88 -5.62
CA HIS A 233 8.53 7.28 -5.82
C HIS A 233 8.19 7.82 -7.21
N THR A 234 8.30 6.98 -8.26
CA THR A 234 7.97 7.38 -9.63
C THR A 234 6.47 7.35 -9.91
N THR A 235 5.68 6.58 -9.16
CA THR A 235 4.21 6.52 -9.32
C THR A 235 3.54 7.84 -8.96
N ALA A 236 3.92 8.41 -7.81
CA ALA A 236 3.35 9.64 -7.26
C ALA A 236 3.22 10.81 -8.26
N PRO A 237 4.29 11.27 -8.94
CA PRO A 237 4.21 12.38 -9.89
C PRO A 237 3.42 12.06 -11.17
N MET A 238 3.19 10.79 -11.48
CA MET A 238 2.52 10.35 -12.71
C MET A 238 1.01 10.08 -12.50
N LEU A 239 0.53 10.05 -11.27
CA LEU A 239 -0.82 9.57 -10.91
C LEU A 239 -1.96 10.34 -11.61
N TYR A 240 -1.81 11.65 -11.75
CA TYR A 240 -2.82 12.55 -12.33
C TYR A 240 -2.53 12.99 -13.78
N LEU A 241 -1.46 12.45 -14.37
CA LEU A 241 -1.05 12.73 -15.74
C LEU A 241 -1.49 11.60 -16.68
N PRO A 242 -1.99 11.90 -17.88
CA PRO A 242 -2.27 10.88 -18.89
C PRO A 242 -1.01 10.06 -19.22
N PRO A 243 -1.01 8.73 -19.05
CA PRO A 243 0.18 7.92 -19.29
C PRO A 243 0.70 8.00 -20.74
N ALA A 244 -0.21 8.17 -21.71
CA ALA A 244 0.16 8.35 -23.11
C ALA A 244 1.11 9.55 -23.30
N LEU A 245 0.84 10.67 -22.63
CA LEU A 245 1.69 11.87 -22.69
C LEU A 245 3.09 11.58 -22.15
N LEU A 246 3.18 10.94 -20.98
CA LEU A 246 4.45 10.59 -20.34
C LEU A 246 5.29 9.63 -21.20
N ARG A 247 4.62 8.68 -21.85
CA ARG A 247 5.24 7.71 -22.76
C ARG A 247 5.76 8.37 -24.03
N HIS A 248 4.96 9.23 -24.67
CA HIS A 248 5.35 9.93 -25.90
C HIS A 248 6.52 10.89 -25.68
N LEU A 249 6.54 11.59 -24.55
CA LEU A 249 7.64 12.50 -24.17
C LEU A 249 8.89 11.76 -23.68
N ARG A 250 8.84 10.42 -23.54
CA ARG A 250 9.91 9.58 -22.96
C ARG A 250 10.50 10.18 -21.68
N SER A 251 9.61 10.67 -20.82
CA SER A 251 10.02 11.40 -19.61
C SER A 251 10.99 10.57 -18.77
N HIS A 252 11.89 11.25 -18.08
CA HIS A 252 12.85 10.57 -17.20
C HIS A 252 12.14 9.70 -16.16
N THR A 253 11.08 10.22 -15.54
CA THR A 253 10.24 9.51 -14.58
C THR A 253 9.59 8.25 -15.17
N TRP A 254 9.08 8.31 -16.39
CA TRP A 254 8.51 7.13 -17.06
C TRP A 254 9.57 6.05 -17.30
N ARG A 255 10.76 6.42 -17.78
CA ARG A 255 11.86 5.46 -17.99
C ARG A 255 12.30 4.79 -16.68
N GLN A 256 12.43 5.57 -15.61
CA GLN A 256 12.76 5.04 -14.28
C GLN A 256 11.66 4.11 -13.75
N HIS A 257 10.39 4.44 -13.97
CA HIS A 257 9.26 3.60 -13.58
C HIS A 257 9.26 2.25 -14.30
N VAL A 258 9.50 2.26 -15.61
CA VAL A 258 9.61 1.03 -16.42
C VAL A 258 10.77 0.16 -15.92
N GLN A 259 11.95 0.74 -15.69
CA GLN A 259 13.12 0.01 -15.18
C GLN A 259 12.87 -0.60 -13.79
N ALA A 260 12.18 0.13 -12.91
CA ALA A 260 11.82 -0.35 -11.58
C ALA A 260 10.88 -1.56 -11.67
N TRP A 261 9.82 -1.47 -12.47
CA TRP A 261 8.92 -2.60 -12.68
C TRP A 261 9.58 -3.79 -13.37
N ASP A 262 10.45 -3.56 -14.35
CA ASP A 262 11.18 -4.65 -15.02
C ASP A 262 12.03 -5.44 -14.01
N ALA A 263 12.72 -4.76 -13.08
CA ALA A 263 13.48 -5.41 -12.02
C ALA A 263 12.58 -6.16 -11.01
N ILE A 264 11.41 -5.61 -10.68
CA ILE A 264 10.43 -6.26 -9.81
C ILE A 264 9.90 -7.55 -10.45
N PHE A 265 9.48 -7.50 -11.71
CA PHE A 265 9.00 -8.69 -12.43
C PHE A 265 10.10 -9.74 -12.60
N TYR A 266 11.33 -9.31 -12.90
CA TYR A 266 12.46 -10.23 -12.98
C TYR A 266 12.68 -11.00 -11.68
N GLN A 267 12.66 -10.31 -10.53
CA GLN A 267 12.81 -10.95 -9.23
C GLN A 267 11.62 -11.89 -8.91
N ALA A 268 10.39 -11.44 -9.17
CA ALA A 268 9.20 -12.27 -8.98
C ALA A 268 9.24 -13.53 -9.85
N ASP A 269 9.60 -13.39 -11.14
CA ASP A 269 9.78 -14.51 -12.07
C ASP A 269 10.80 -15.51 -11.52
N LYS A 270 11.94 -15.04 -11.00
CA LYS A 270 12.97 -15.90 -10.40
C LYS A 270 12.45 -16.69 -9.20
N CYS A 271 11.78 -16.02 -8.25
CA CYS A 271 11.19 -16.68 -7.08
C CYS A 271 10.16 -17.72 -7.51
N ILE A 272 9.31 -17.40 -8.49
CA ILE A 272 8.31 -18.33 -9.02
C ILE A 272 8.96 -19.57 -9.63
N GLN A 273 10.02 -19.40 -10.43
CA GLN A 273 10.74 -20.51 -11.03
C GLN A 273 11.42 -21.41 -9.98
N ASN A 274 11.97 -20.83 -8.91
CA ASN A 274 12.56 -21.61 -7.82
C ASN A 274 11.51 -22.47 -7.11
N VAL A 275 10.37 -21.87 -6.73
CA VAL A 275 9.26 -22.57 -6.09
C VAL A 275 8.76 -23.70 -6.97
N TYR A 276 8.60 -23.44 -8.27
CA TYR A 276 8.17 -24.44 -9.23
C TYR A 276 9.14 -25.62 -9.33
N ARG A 277 10.45 -25.34 -9.36
CA ARG A 277 11.50 -26.36 -9.36
C ARG A 277 11.48 -27.19 -8.09
N ASP A 278 11.34 -26.57 -6.92
CA ASP A 278 11.34 -27.26 -5.64
C ASP A 278 10.11 -28.15 -5.45
N LEU A 279 8.94 -27.71 -5.94
CA LEU A 279 7.72 -28.52 -6.02
C LEU A 279 7.91 -29.74 -6.92
N ARG A 280 8.50 -29.57 -8.11
CA ARG A 280 8.78 -30.68 -9.04
C ARG A 280 9.76 -31.70 -8.46
N LEU A 281 10.79 -31.23 -7.75
CA LEU A 281 11.83 -32.07 -7.16
C LEU A 281 11.41 -32.72 -5.83
N ARG A 282 10.18 -32.49 -5.33
CA ARG A 282 9.67 -32.96 -4.03
C ARG A 282 10.60 -32.63 -2.86
N ARG A 283 11.32 -31.51 -2.94
CA ARG A 283 12.30 -31.13 -1.90
C ARG A 283 11.65 -30.73 -0.58
N LYS A 284 10.37 -30.32 -0.60
CA LYS A 284 9.58 -29.99 0.58
C LYS A 284 8.62 -31.14 0.91
N SER A 285 8.56 -31.51 2.19
CA SER A 285 7.59 -32.47 2.72
C SER A 285 6.17 -31.98 2.44
N ARG A 286 5.23 -32.92 2.21
CA ARG A 286 3.79 -32.62 2.01
C ARG A 286 3.15 -31.89 3.20
N GLN A 287 3.83 -31.84 4.35
CA GLN A 287 3.39 -31.19 5.58
C GLN A 287 3.90 -29.76 5.77
N GLU A 288 4.89 -29.30 4.99
CA GLU A 288 5.38 -27.92 5.10
C GLU A 288 4.54 -26.97 4.25
N HIS A 289 4.14 -25.83 4.83
CA HIS A 289 3.44 -24.80 4.09
C HIS A 289 4.38 -24.17 3.06
N VAL A 290 4.07 -24.34 1.76
CA VAL A 290 4.94 -23.93 0.64
C VAL A 290 4.80 -22.44 0.28
N GLY A 291 3.96 -21.71 1.03
CA GLY A 291 3.57 -20.33 0.71
C GLY A 291 2.37 -20.27 -0.24
N ILE A 292 1.83 -19.07 -0.41
CA ILE A 292 0.62 -18.82 -1.22
C ILE A 292 0.83 -19.27 -2.66
N LEU A 293 1.96 -18.93 -3.27
CA LEU A 293 2.30 -19.30 -4.64
C LEU A 293 2.32 -20.82 -4.81
N GLY A 294 2.97 -21.53 -3.89
CA GLY A 294 3.06 -23.00 -3.95
C GLY A 294 1.68 -23.66 -3.90
N ASN A 295 0.80 -23.16 -3.02
CA ASN A 295 -0.58 -23.65 -2.95
C ASN A 295 -1.39 -23.36 -4.22
N LEU A 296 -1.26 -22.16 -4.78
CA LEU A 296 -1.95 -21.79 -6.02
C LEU A 296 -1.51 -22.66 -7.20
N ILE A 297 -0.21 -22.92 -7.32
CA ILE A 297 0.36 -23.81 -8.35
C ILE A 297 -0.15 -25.25 -8.15
N LEU A 298 -0.15 -25.76 -6.92
CA LEU A 298 -0.59 -27.13 -6.62
C LEU A 298 -2.08 -27.36 -6.89
N ARG A 299 -2.90 -26.32 -6.76
CA ARG A 299 -4.35 -26.41 -6.98
C ARG A 299 -4.73 -26.30 -8.45
N ASP A 300 -3.86 -25.74 -9.31
CA ASP A 300 -4.04 -25.60 -10.77
C ASP A 300 -5.37 -24.94 -11.20
N LYS A 301 -5.84 -23.95 -10.41
CA LYS A 301 -7.12 -23.25 -10.66
C LYS A 301 -6.96 -21.86 -11.26
N LEU A 302 -5.73 -21.37 -11.43
CA LEU A 302 -5.42 -20.11 -12.11
C LEU A 302 -4.33 -20.33 -13.15
N PRO A 303 -4.42 -19.65 -14.30
CA PRO A 303 -3.31 -19.57 -15.24
C PRO A 303 -2.05 -19.07 -14.54
N LEU A 304 -0.90 -19.65 -14.86
CA LEU A 304 0.38 -19.30 -14.23
C LEU A 304 0.70 -17.80 -14.37
N ASP A 305 0.31 -17.20 -15.50
CA ASP A 305 0.48 -15.77 -15.75
C ASP A 305 -0.35 -14.88 -14.82
N ASP A 306 -1.57 -15.31 -14.48
CA ASP A 306 -2.45 -14.61 -13.55
C ASP A 306 -1.97 -14.75 -12.11
N ILE A 307 -1.49 -15.94 -11.74
CA ILE A 307 -0.84 -16.18 -10.45
C ILE A 307 0.37 -15.26 -10.31
N ARG A 308 1.25 -15.23 -11.32
CA ARG A 308 2.44 -14.38 -11.34
C ARG A 308 2.08 -12.91 -11.18
N ALA A 309 1.11 -12.41 -11.94
CA ALA A 309 0.71 -11.02 -11.88
C ALA A 309 0.16 -10.64 -10.50
N SER A 310 -0.76 -11.47 -9.98
CA SER A 310 -1.40 -11.23 -8.69
C SER A 310 -0.42 -11.31 -7.52
N VAL A 311 0.49 -12.29 -7.51
CA VAL A 311 1.53 -12.41 -6.48
C VAL A 311 2.49 -11.23 -6.52
N THR A 312 2.87 -10.76 -7.72
CA THR A 312 3.72 -9.57 -7.88
C THR A 312 3.03 -8.31 -7.34
N GLU A 313 1.73 -8.15 -7.59
CA GLU A 313 0.94 -7.03 -7.07
C GLU A 313 0.72 -7.10 -5.56
N MET A 314 0.47 -8.30 -5.02
CA MET A 314 0.39 -8.54 -3.58
C MET A 314 1.72 -8.23 -2.88
N MET A 315 2.85 -8.63 -3.47
CA MET A 315 4.18 -8.29 -2.97
C MET A 315 4.33 -6.78 -2.92
N ALA A 316 4.05 -6.07 -4.01
CA ALA A 316 4.16 -4.61 -4.04
C ALA A 316 3.26 -3.96 -2.97
N GLY A 317 2.05 -4.48 -2.78
CA GLY A 317 1.11 -3.97 -1.79
C GLY A 317 1.49 -4.23 -0.33
N GLY A 318 2.27 -5.28 -0.02
CA GLY A 318 2.59 -5.65 1.36
C GLY A 318 3.88 -5.04 1.93
N VAL A 319 4.52 -4.12 1.21
CA VAL A 319 5.83 -3.56 1.59
C VAL A 319 5.74 -2.16 2.21
N ASP A 320 4.80 -1.35 1.73
CA ASP A 320 4.70 0.09 2.05
C ASP A 320 3.34 0.45 2.70
N THR A 321 2.71 -0.53 3.37
CA THR A 321 1.43 -0.42 4.10
C THR A 321 1.63 -0.71 5.58
#